data_AF-A0A0H5Q0X8-F1
#
_entry.id   AF-A0A0H5Q0X8-F1
#
_cell.length_a   1.000
_cell.length_b   1.000
_cell.length_c   1.000
_cell.angle_alpha   90.00
_cell.angle_beta   90.00
_cell.angle_gamma   90.00
#
_symmetry.space_group_name_H-M   'P 1'
#
loop_
_entity.id
_entity.type
_entity.pdbx_description
1 polymer ?
#
loop_
_entity_poly.entity_id
_entity_poly.type
_entity_poly.pdbx_seq_one_letter_code
_entity_poly.pdbx_strand_id
1 'polypeptide(L)'
;MIEYKTQKKERYYSEVIRLYTELGYSIGHISRIFPLSYGTVKRWLSIFAEECKEDESAMKKKSSTTQNHMDTNEEIKALKAQITRLEKDLDNARIKAELYNEMINVAEQHFNIRIRKKSGAK
;
A
#
# COMPACT_ATOMS: atom_id res chain seq x y z
N MET A 1 -8.33 -19.04 24.92
CA MET A 1 -7.80 -17.67 25.06
C MET A 1 -8.74 -16.93 26.00
N ILE A 2 -8.31 -16.53 27.20
CA ILE A 2 -9.20 -15.88 28.18
C ILE A 2 -9.29 -14.39 27.83
N GLU A 3 -10.46 -13.97 27.35
CA GLU A 3 -10.71 -12.60 26.91
C GLU A 3 -11.07 -11.71 28.12
N TYR A 4 -10.07 -11.02 28.67
CA TYR A 4 -10.31 -10.04 29.73
C TYR A 4 -10.82 -8.72 29.12
N LYS A 5 -12.15 -8.52 29.14
CA LYS A 5 -12.79 -7.25 28.74
C LYS A 5 -12.70 -6.22 29.86
N THR A 6 -11.55 -5.55 29.95
CA THR A 6 -11.35 -4.42 30.88
C THR A 6 -11.74 -3.11 30.18
N GLN A 7 -12.48 -2.22 30.86
CA GLN A 7 -12.88 -0.90 30.31
C GLN A 7 -11.70 -0.07 29.74
N LYS A 8 -10.49 -0.24 30.31
CA LYS A 8 -9.28 0.42 29.82
C LYS A 8 -8.83 -0.11 28.45
N LYS A 9 -8.98 -1.41 28.18
CA LYS A 9 -8.61 -2.02 26.89
C LYS A 9 -9.49 -1.47 25.78
N GLU A 10 -10.81 -1.45 25.98
CA GLU A 10 -11.75 -0.93 25.00
C GLU A 10 -11.49 0.54 24.63
N ARG A 11 -11.08 1.36 25.60
CA ARG A 11 -10.82 2.79 25.39
C ARG A 11 -9.48 3.11 24.76
N TYR A 12 -8.42 2.39 25.13
CA TYR A 12 -7.04 2.80 24.81
C TYR A 12 -6.25 1.82 23.95
N TYR A 13 -6.75 0.59 23.71
CA TYR A 13 -5.97 -0.44 23.02
C TYR A 13 -5.57 -0.01 21.61
N SER A 14 -6.54 0.35 20.76
CA SER A 14 -6.29 0.72 19.36
C SER A 14 -5.34 1.91 19.24
N GLU A 15 -5.47 2.89 20.14
CA GLU A 15 -4.64 4.09 20.16
C GLU A 15 -3.19 3.79 20.58
N VAL A 16 -3.01 2.91 21.57
CA VAL A 16 -1.68 2.43 22.00
C VAL A 16 -0.96 1.71 20.88
N ILE A 17 -1.67 0.85 20.13
CA ILE A 17 -1.10 0.15 18.98
C ILE A 17 -0.68 1.17 17.93
N ARG A 18 -1.57 2.10 17.54
CA ARG A 18 -1.31 3.14 16.55
C ARG A 18 -0.06 3.96 16.87
N LEU A 19 0.07 4.43 18.10
CA LEU A 19 1.21 5.26 18.53
C LEU A 19 2.53 4.50 18.48
N TYR A 20 2.51 3.19 18.73
CA TYR A 20 3.70 2.36 18.66
C TYR A 20 4.07 2.01 17.20
N THR A 21 3.09 1.63 16.37
CA THR A 21 3.34 1.12 15.01
C THR A 21 3.52 2.22 13.97
N GLU A 22 2.67 3.25 14.00
CA GLU A 22 2.66 4.31 12.98
C GLU A 22 3.60 5.47 13.37
N LEU A 23 3.57 5.88 14.64
CA LEU A 23 4.33 7.04 15.11
C LEU A 23 5.66 6.67 15.81
N GLY A 24 5.92 5.40 16.10
CA GLY A 24 7.19 4.93 16.65
C GLY A 24 7.46 5.34 18.10
N TYR A 25 6.43 5.66 18.89
CA TYR A 25 6.62 6.04 20.30
C TYR A 25 7.10 4.86 21.16
N SER A 26 8.00 5.15 22.11
CA SER A 26 8.45 4.14 23.06
C SER A 26 7.37 3.80 24.08
N ILE A 27 7.40 2.57 24.60
CA ILE A 27 6.44 2.07 25.60
C ILE A 27 6.35 2.99 26.83
N GLY A 28 7.50 3.51 27.28
CA GLY A 28 7.56 4.46 28.39
C GLY A 28 6.95 5.82 28.07
N HIS A 29 7.00 6.27 26.82
CA HIS A 29 6.33 7.49 26.39
C HIS A 29 4.80 7.27 26.39
N ILE A 30 4.35 6.16 25.81
CA ILE A 30 2.92 5.80 25.75
C ILE A 30 2.33 5.64 27.17
N SER A 31 3.08 5.05 28.10
CA SER A 31 2.62 4.90 29.50
C SER A 31 2.56 6.22 30.28
N ARG A 32 3.15 7.30 29.76
CA ARG A 32 3.03 8.65 30.35
C ARG A 32 1.87 9.43 29.74
N ILE A 33 1.59 9.21 28.46
CA ILE A 33 0.44 9.82 27.76
C ILE A 33 -0.87 9.26 28.32
N PHE A 34 -0.95 7.94 28.48
CA PHE A 34 -2.14 7.29 29.04
C PHE A 34 -1.91 6.94 30.51
N PRO A 35 -2.96 6.92 31.35
CA PRO A 35 -2.88 6.44 32.73
C PRO A 35 -2.80 4.90 32.78
N LEU A 36 -1.79 4.35 32.11
CA LEU A 36 -1.53 2.92 31.96
C LEU A 36 -0.16 2.61 32.54
N SER A 37 -0.05 1.45 33.18
CA SER A 37 1.27 0.98 33.63
C SER A 37 2.11 0.55 32.42
N TYR A 38 3.42 0.68 32.52
CA TYR A 38 4.36 0.16 31.53
C TYR A 38 4.09 -1.32 31.19
N GLY A 39 3.80 -2.14 32.20
CA GLY A 39 3.50 -3.56 32.03
C GLY A 39 2.20 -3.80 31.25
N THR A 40 1.20 -2.94 31.41
CA THR A 40 -0.05 -3.01 30.64
C THR A 40 0.19 -2.74 29.16
N VAL A 41 0.92 -1.67 28.84
CA VAL A 41 1.26 -1.32 27.45
C VAL A 41 2.10 -2.42 26.81
N LYS A 42 3.13 -2.91 27.51
CA LYS A 42 3.97 -4.03 27.05
C LYS A 42 3.13 -5.27 26.76
N ARG A 43 2.22 -5.65 27.67
CA ARG A 43 1.34 -6.81 27.49
C ARG A 43 0.42 -6.65 26.27
N TRP A 44 -0.16 -5.48 26.07
CA TRP A 44 -1.03 -5.23 24.91
C TRP A 44 -0.26 -5.32 23.59
N LEU A 45 0.97 -4.79 23.54
CA LEU A 45 1.84 -4.92 22.37
C LEU A 45 2.25 -6.37 22.13
N SER A 46 2.49 -7.17 23.17
CA SER A 46 2.77 -8.61 23.03
C SER A 46 1.57 -9.38 22.47
N ILE A 47 0.35 -9.10 22.96
CA ILE A 47 -0.88 -9.71 22.44
C ILE A 47 -1.08 -9.32 20.97
N PHE A 48 -0.94 -8.04 20.63
CA PHE A 48 -1.01 -7.58 19.24
C PHE A 48 0.04 -8.25 18.35
N ALA A 49 1.27 -8.41 18.83
CA ALA A 49 2.32 -9.10 18.08
C ALA A 49 2.03 -10.61 17.91
N GLU A 50 1.33 -11.25 18.86
CA GLU A 50 0.83 -12.62 18.73
C GLU A 50 -0.35 -12.71 17.75
N GLU A 51 -1.31 -11.79 17.82
CA GLU A 51 -2.44 -11.65 16.88
C GLU A 51 -1.93 -11.46 15.44
N CYS A 52 -1.00 -10.54 15.21
CA CYS A 52 -0.36 -10.35 13.91
C CYS A 52 0.42 -11.59 13.45
N LYS A 53 1.01 -12.37 14.36
CA LYS A 53 1.69 -13.62 14.00
C LYS A 53 0.71 -14.73 13.63
N GLU A 54 -0.46 -14.80 14.25
CA GLU A 54 -1.51 -15.75 13.87
C GLU A 54 -2.12 -15.39 12.52
N ASP A 55 -2.38 -14.10 12.25
CA ASP A 55 -2.82 -13.61 10.94
C ASP A 55 -1.74 -13.81 9.87
N GLU A 56 -0.48 -13.50 10.19
CA GLU A 56 0.64 -13.82 9.31
C GLU A 56 0.79 -15.34 9.11
N SER A 57 0.53 -16.19 10.10
CA SER A 57 0.62 -17.66 10.00
C SER A 57 -0.48 -18.23 9.10
N ALA A 58 -1.69 -17.65 9.16
CA ALA A 58 -2.76 -17.94 8.21
C ALA A 58 -2.37 -17.56 6.77
N MET A 59 -1.56 -16.49 6.60
CA MET A 59 -1.02 -16.06 5.30
C MET A 59 0.31 -16.75 4.91
N LYS A 60 1.10 -17.24 5.88
CA LYS A 60 2.46 -17.81 5.74
C LYS A 60 2.51 -19.30 5.41
N LYS A 61 1.37 -19.98 5.21
CA LYS A 61 1.40 -21.27 4.49
C LYS A 61 2.00 -21.18 3.08
N LYS A 62 2.42 -20.00 2.61
CA LYS A 62 3.19 -19.82 1.38
C LYS A 62 4.55 -19.11 1.51
N SER A 63 5.01 -18.65 2.68
CA SER A 63 6.27 -17.87 2.73
C SER A 63 6.94 -17.82 4.10
N SER A 64 7.44 -18.96 4.56
CA SER A 64 8.49 -19.00 5.58
C SER A 64 9.84 -18.69 4.94
N THR A 65 10.54 -17.63 5.37
CA THR A 65 11.91 -17.70 5.94
C THR A 65 12.52 -16.29 6.09
N THR A 66 13.08 -16.08 7.28
CA THR A 66 13.67 -14.87 7.83
C THR A 66 15.07 -14.55 7.24
N GLN A 67 15.16 -14.26 5.94
CA GLN A 67 16.39 -13.76 5.29
C GLN A 67 16.25 -12.38 4.59
N ASN A 68 15.09 -11.71 4.69
CA ASN A 68 14.65 -10.75 3.67
C ASN A 68 14.91 -9.24 3.94
N HIS A 69 15.89 -8.84 4.77
CA HIS A 69 16.12 -7.38 4.98
C HIS A 69 17.05 -6.74 3.92
N MET A 70 17.92 -7.51 3.26
CA MET A 70 18.66 -6.99 2.09
C MET A 70 17.86 -7.14 0.79
N ASP A 71 17.15 -8.27 0.62
CA ASP A 71 16.30 -8.53 -0.55
C ASP A 71 15.18 -7.49 -0.71
N THR A 72 14.61 -6.98 0.38
CA THR A 72 13.52 -6.00 0.31
C THR A 72 13.94 -4.67 -0.30
N ASN A 73 15.17 -4.18 -0.09
CA ASN A 73 15.61 -2.93 -0.70
C ASN A 73 15.88 -3.10 -2.21
N GLU A 74 16.45 -4.24 -2.58
CA GLU A 74 16.71 -4.55 -3.99
C GLU A 74 15.41 -4.82 -4.76
N GLU A 75 14.44 -5.48 -4.13
CA GLU A 75 13.07 -5.65 -4.63
C GLU A 75 12.35 -4.31 -4.77
N ILE A 76 12.42 -3.43 -3.77
CA ILE A 76 11.85 -2.07 -3.85
C ILE A 76 12.49 -1.28 -5.00
N LYS A 77 13.81 -1.40 -5.19
CA LYS A 77 14.51 -0.74 -6.30
C LYS A 77 14.08 -1.31 -7.65
N ALA A 78 13.96 -2.63 -7.77
CA ALA A 78 13.48 -3.30 -8.98
C ALA A 78 12.03 -2.93 -9.30
N LEU A 79 11.15 -2.85 -8.29
CA LEU A 79 9.77 -2.42 -8.44
C LEU A 79 9.69 -0.95 -8.90
N LYS A 80 10.47 -0.05 -8.29
CA LYS A 80 10.54 1.35 -8.75
C LYS A 80 11.03 1.46 -10.19
N ALA A 81 12.05 0.69 -10.58
CA ALA A 81 12.53 0.66 -11.95
C ALA A 81 11.43 0.20 -12.93
N GLN A 82 10.65 -0.82 -12.56
CA GLN A 82 9.52 -1.29 -13.35
C GLN A 82 8.44 -0.22 -13.49
N ILE A 83 8.10 0.49 -12.41
CA ILE A 83 7.12 1.59 -12.45
C ILE A 83 7.57 2.66 -13.44
N THR A 84 8.81 3.15 -13.32
CA THR A 84 9.31 4.21 -14.21
C THR A 84 9.32 3.77 -15.68
N ARG A 85 9.66 2.51 -15.96
CA ARG A 85 9.57 1.94 -17.30
C ARG A 85 8.14 1.92 -17.82
N LEU A 86 7.20 1.41 -17.02
CA LEU A 86 5.79 1.31 -17.40
C LEU A 86 5.16 2.70 -17.62
N GLU A 87 5.49 3.68 -16.78
CA GLU A 87 5.06 5.07 -16.95
C GLU A 87 5.55 5.65 -18.28
N LYS A 88 6.82 5.40 -18.64
CA LYS A 88 7.38 5.82 -19.92
C LYS A 88 6.71 5.14 -21.12
N ASP A 89 6.44 3.84 -21.02
CA ASP A 89 5.73 3.10 -22.08
C ASP A 89 4.30 3.63 -22.27
N LEU A 90 3.63 4.00 -21.17
CA LEU A 90 2.31 4.60 -21.17
C LEU A 90 2.33 5.99 -21.82
N ASP A 91 3.28 6.84 -21.45
CA ASP A 91 3.45 8.18 -22.03
C ASP A 91 3.70 8.10 -23.55
N ASN A 92 4.61 7.22 -23.97
CA ASN A 92 4.87 6.96 -25.38
C ASN A 92 3.61 6.49 -26.13
N ALA A 93 2.79 5.64 -25.52
CA ALA A 93 1.55 5.17 -26.11
C ALA A 93 0.52 6.30 -26.27
N ARG A 94 0.43 7.21 -25.27
CA ARG A 94 -0.43 8.40 -25.33
C ARG A 94 0.00 9.34 -26.45
N ILE A 95 1.28 9.71 -26.49
CA ILE A 95 1.84 10.58 -27.53
C ILE A 95 1.59 9.99 -28.93
N LYS A 96 1.81 8.69 -29.08
CA LYS A 96 1.55 7.99 -30.35
C LYS A 96 0.08 8.06 -30.75
N ALA A 97 -0.84 7.85 -29.82
CA ALA A 97 -2.27 7.93 -30.08
C ALA A 97 -2.70 9.34 -30.48
N GLU A 98 -2.21 10.37 -29.78
CA GLU A 98 -2.45 11.77 -30.11
C GLU A 98 -1.91 12.12 -31.50
N LEU A 99 -0.67 11.72 -31.81
CA LEU A 99 -0.05 11.93 -33.12
C LEU A 99 -0.87 11.28 -34.25
N TYR A 100 -1.34 10.04 -34.06
CA TYR A 100 -2.18 9.38 -35.06
C TYR A 100 -3.52 10.08 -35.25
N ASN A 101 -4.15 10.58 -34.18
CA ASN A 101 -5.36 11.38 -34.29
C ASN A 101 -5.13 12.66 -35.08
N GLU A 102 -4.03 13.38 -34.83
CA GLU A 102 -3.71 14.59 -35.57
C GLU A 102 -3.37 14.32 -37.03
N MET A 103 -2.66 13.24 -37.33
CA MET A 103 -2.39 12.83 -38.70
C MET A 103 -3.70 12.54 -39.45
N ILE A 104 -4.69 11.93 -38.78
CA ILE A 104 -6.03 11.74 -39.34
C ILE A 104 -6.70 13.10 -39.58
N ASN A 105 -6.69 14.02 -38.61
CA ASN A 105 -7.29 15.35 -38.76
C ASN A 105 -6.72 16.09 -39.97
N VAL A 106 -5.38 16.13 -40.11
CA VAL A 106 -4.70 16.79 -41.24
C VAL A 106 -5.09 16.16 -42.57
N ALA A 107 -5.17 14.83 -42.64
CA ALA A 107 -5.58 14.13 -43.87
C ALA A 107 -7.05 14.39 -44.23
N GLU A 108 -7.96 14.35 -43.24
CA GLU A 108 -9.38 14.66 -43.47
C GLU A 108 -9.55 16.10 -43.97
N GLN A 109 -8.80 17.06 -43.41
CA GLN A 109 -8.83 18.46 -43.84
C GLN A 109 -8.24 18.67 -45.24
N HIS A 110 -7.09 18.07 -45.54
CA HIS A 110 -6.38 18.31 -46.79
C HIS A 110 -7.08 17.66 -48.00
N PHE A 111 -7.57 16.43 -47.82
CA PHE A 111 -8.21 15.66 -48.89
C PHE A 111 -9.74 15.77 -48.89
N ASN A 112 -10.34 16.44 -47.91
CA ASN A 112 -11.79 16.62 -47.74
C ASN A 112 -12.56 15.27 -47.77
N ILE A 113 -11.96 14.23 -47.19
CA ILE A 113 -12.55 12.90 -47.02
C ILE A 113 -12.73 12.59 -45.54
N ARG A 114 -13.71 11.76 -45.20
CA ARG A 114 -13.88 11.26 -43.82
C ARG A 114 -13.23 9.89 -43.69
N ILE A 115 -12.22 9.80 -42.84
CA ILE A 115 -11.49 8.58 -42.54
C ILE A 115 -12.07 7.93 -41.27
N ARG A 116 -12.46 8.74 -40.27
CA ARG A 116 -13.01 8.23 -39.01
C ARG A 116 -14.47 7.78 -39.17
N LYS A 117 -14.83 6.65 -38.55
CA LYS A 117 -16.22 6.18 -38.47
C LYS A 117 -17.08 7.18 -37.68
N LYS A 118 -18.31 7.44 -38.15
CA LYS A 118 -19.28 8.27 -37.43
C LYS A 118 -19.76 7.55 -36.17
N SER A 119 -19.79 8.23 -35.03
CA SER A 119 -20.38 7.71 -33.79
C SER A 119 -21.86 7.37 -34.04
N GLY A 120 -22.23 6.08 -33.93
CA GLY A 120 -23.61 5.62 -34.06
C GLY A 120 -23.97 4.86 -35.36
N ALA A 121 -23.03 4.60 -36.26
CA ALA A 121 -23.27 3.69 -37.38
C ALA A 121 -23.27 2.22 -36.88
N LYS A 122 -24.47 1.65 -36.71
CA LYS A 122 -24.70 0.22 -36.54
C LYS A 122 -24.25 -0.53 -37.78
#